data_AF-A0A969MTI7-F1
#
_entry.id   AF-A0A969MTI7-F1
#
_cell.length_a   1.000
_cell.length_b   1.000
_cell.length_c   1.000
_cell.angle_alpha   90.00
_cell.angle_beta   90.00
_cell.angle_gamma   90.00
#
_symmetry.space_group_name_H-M   'P 1'
#
loop_
_entity.id
_entity.type
_entity.pdbx_description
1 polymer ?
#
loop_
_entity_poly.entity_id
_entity_poly.type
_entity_poly.pdbx_seq_one_letter_code
_entity_poly.pdbx_strand_id
1 'polypeptide(L)'
;MVQYTLAQSPEVILTVPGKDSSKARDKAMDQLLELMESGELPTDLSDGFSPQQFIEVKEPKPVTTDDEDAVTQAVQVLSNLANLKLKVQSSRAEAMKVRAQVDTLFTDEAVDEAELERMKEGFKVLKAFAQSNLRYREARTQAEEARAVLDKALSSADSSPTTNGTSKASK
;
A
#
# COMPACT_ATOMS: atom_id res chain seq x y z
N MET A 1 -4.82 19.69 3.85
CA MET A 1 -5.58 20.88 4.27
C MET A 1 -5.98 20.64 5.71
N VAL A 2 -6.08 21.69 6.52
CA VAL A 2 -6.55 21.62 7.91
C VAL A 2 -7.92 22.27 7.96
N GLN A 3 -8.82 21.70 8.76
CA GLN A 3 -10.16 22.21 8.96
C GLN A 3 -10.32 22.69 10.41
N TYR A 4 -11.01 23.80 10.59
CA TYR A 4 -11.31 24.37 11.89
C TYR A 4 -12.81 24.62 12.04
N THR A 5 -13.30 24.54 13.27
CA THR A 5 -14.66 24.89 13.63
C THR A 5 -14.70 25.73 14.89
N LEU A 6 -15.87 26.28 15.20
CA LEU A 6 -16.16 27.11 16.34
C LEU A 6 -16.90 26.30 17.40
N ALA A 7 -16.56 26.49 18.68
CA ALA A 7 -17.27 25.82 19.77
C ALA A 7 -18.77 26.17 19.82
N GLN A 8 -19.11 27.38 19.37
CA GLN A 8 -20.47 27.91 19.36
C GLN A 8 -21.22 27.61 18.07
N SER A 9 -20.50 27.25 17.00
CA SER A 9 -21.03 27.02 15.66
C SER A 9 -20.31 25.82 15.00
N PRO A 10 -20.55 24.58 15.46
CA PRO A 10 -19.91 23.38 14.92
C PRO A 10 -20.14 23.18 13.40
N GLU A 11 -21.18 23.80 12.87
CA GLU A 11 -21.56 23.83 11.45
C GLU A 11 -20.65 24.72 10.59
N VAL A 12 -19.94 25.67 11.19
CA VAL A 12 -18.99 26.54 10.48
C VAL A 12 -17.68 25.78 10.33
N ILE A 13 -17.32 25.43 9.09
CA ILE A 13 -16.09 24.72 8.75
C ILE A 13 -15.18 25.63 7.92
N LEU A 14 -14.05 26.03 8.50
CA LEU A 14 -13.04 26.86 7.86
C LEU A 14 -11.91 25.98 7.36
N THR A 15 -11.66 25.99 6.06
CA THR A 15 -10.64 25.13 5.44
C THR A 15 -9.42 25.96 5.02
N VAL A 16 -8.26 25.59 5.56
CA VAL A 16 -6.99 26.29 5.29
C VAL A 16 -5.97 25.33 4.68
N PRO A 17 -5.24 25.73 3.62
CA PRO A 17 -4.17 24.90 3.07
C PRO A 17 -3.01 24.76 4.05
N GLY A 18 -2.54 23.54 4.28
CA GLY A 18 -1.44 23.22 5.19
C GLY A 18 -1.80 22.21 6.28
N LYS A 19 -1.04 22.26 7.39
CA LYS A 19 -1.23 21.52 8.65
C LYS A 19 -1.58 22.50 9.77
N ASP A 20 -2.13 22.00 10.89
CA ASP A 20 -2.43 22.85 12.05
C ASP A 20 -1.17 23.59 12.52
N SER A 21 -1.28 24.92 12.62
CA SER A 21 -0.22 25.82 13.05
C SER A 21 -0.82 27.18 13.42
N SER A 22 -0.08 28.02 14.17
CA SER A 22 -0.51 29.39 14.47
C SER A 22 -0.88 30.16 13.19
N LYS A 23 -0.01 30.09 12.17
CA LYS A 23 -0.23 30.73 10.87
C LYS A 23 -1.47 30.22 10.13
N ALA A 24 -1.83 28.95 10.30
CA ALA A 24 -3.05 28.39 9.70
C ALA A 24 -4.31 28.87 10.44
N ARG A 25 -4.21 29.03 11.77
CA ARG A 25 -5.28 29.58 12.60
C ARG A 25 -5.49 31.08 12.37
N ASP A 26 -4.42 31.84 12.15
CA ASP A 26 -4.52 33.25 11.76
C ASP A 26 -5.26 33.40 10.43
N LYS A 27 -4.94 32.55 9.44
CA LYS A 27 -5.68 32.50 8.17
C LYS A 27 -7.14 32.07 8.32
N ALA A 28 -7.43 31.16 9.25
CA ALA A 28 -8.80 30.81 9.57
C ALA A 28 -9.54 32.00 10.20
N MET A 29 -8.85 32.82 10.99
CA MET A 29 -9.42 34.07 11.51
C MET A 29 -9.74 35.06 10.40
N ASP A 30 -8.86 35.21 9.41
CA ASP A 30 -9.13 36.06 8.24
C ASP A 30 -10.42 35.62 7.52
N GLN A 31 -10.59 34.31 7.27
CA GLN A 31 -11.82 33.76 6.68
C GLN A 31 -13.05 33.96 7.58
N LEU A 32 -12.89 33.85 8.90
CA LEU A 32 -13.97 34.09 9.86
C LEU A 32 -14.43 35.54 9.84
N LEU A 33 -13.51 36.50 9.74
CA LEU A 33 -13.81 37.92 9.63
C LEU A 33 -14.59 38.23 8.34
N GLU A 34 -14.22 37.60 7.21
CA GLU A 34 -14.97 37.72 5.95
C GLU A 34 -16.42 37.20 6.09
N LEU A 35 -16.62 36.10 6.81
CA LEU A 35 -17.96 35.55 7.10
C LEU A 35 -18.77 36.46 8.03
N MET A 36 -18.12 37.15 8.97
CA MET A 36 -18.76 38.14 9.82
C MET A 36 -19.17 39.38 9.03
N GLU A 37 -18.31 39.88 8.14
CA GLU A 37 -18.60 41.06 7.29
C GLU A 37 -19.72 40.79 6.28
N SER A 38 -19.81 39.57 5.77
CA SER A 38 -20.88 39.13 4.86
C SER A 38 -22.20 38.79 5.57
N GLY A 39 -22.21 38.73 6.91
CA GLY A 39 -23.39 38.38 7.70
C GLY A 39 -23.78 36.90 7.59
N GLU A 40 -22.85 36.04 7.15
CA GLU A 40 -23.05 34.60 6.97
C GLU A 40 -22.74 33.80 8.23
N LEU A 41 -22.27 34.45 9.29
CA LEU A 41 -22.02 33.79 10.57
C LEU A 41 -23.36 33.54 11.33
N PRO A 42 -23.74 32.29 11.60
CA PRO A 42 -25.06 31.95 12.16
C PRO A 42 -25.21 32.31 13.65
N THR A 43 -24.12 32.54 14.37
CA THR A 43 -24.11 32.89 15.80
C THR A 43 -23.01 33.88 16.12
N ASP A 44 -23.22 34.72 17.14
CA ASP A 44 -22.18 35.63 17.61
C ASP A 44 -20.98 34.90 18.22
N LEU A 45 -19.79 35.47 18.05
CA LEU A 45 -18.58 34.99 18.71
C LEU A 45 -18.54 35.48 20.16
N SER A 46 -17.81 34.75 21.02
CA SER A 46 -17.51 35.24 22.37
C SER A 46 -16.62 36.49 22.30
N ASP A 47 -16.88 37.45 23.18
CA ASP A 47 -16.06 38.66 23.29
C ASP A 47 -14.58 38.31 23.50
N GLY A 48 -13.70 38.87 22.68
CA GLY A 48 -12.27 38.54 22.65
C GLY A 48 -11.88 37.21 21.99
N PHE A 49 -12.67 36.71 21.03
CA PHE A 49 -12.32 35.49 20.27
C PHE A 49 -10.93 35.57 19.61
N SER A 50 -10.13 34.51 19.76
CA SER A 50 -8.73 34.44 19.33
C SER A 50 -8.46 33.19 18.47
N PRO A 51 -7.44 33.20 17.59
CA PRO A 51 -7.15 32.07 16.69
C PRO A 51 -6.86 30.75 17.42
N GLN A 52 -6.45 30.83 18.68
CA GLN A 52 -6.18 29.65 19.52
C GLN A 52 -7.46 28.91 19.93
N GLN A 53 -8.62 29.58 19.87
CA GLN A 53 -9.92 29.00 20.23
C GLN A 53 -10.59 28.22 19.09
N PHE A 54 -10.00 28.21 17.89
CA PHE A 54 -10.43 27.30 16.83
C PHE A 54 -10.27 25.84 17.27
N ILE A 55 -11.30 25.04 17.03
CA ILE A 55 -11.26 23.59 17.24
C ILE A 55 -10.84 22.96 15.92
N GLU A 56 -9.70 22.26 15.91
CA GLU A 56 -9.29 21.48 14.74
C GLU A 56 -10.31 20.35 14.52
N VAL A 57 -10.96 20.36 13.36
CA VAL A 57 -11.82 19.26 12.93
C VAL A 57 -10.89 18.15 12.46
N LYS A 58 -10.65 17.20 13.36
CA LYS A 58 -10.02 15.94 12.99
C LYS A 58 -11.11 15.10 12.35
N GLU A 59 -11.19 15.12 11.02
CA GLU A 59 -11.88 14.03 10.31
C GLU A 59 -11.35 12.72 10.90
N PRO A 60 -12.23 11.80 11.35
CA PRO A 60 -11.77 10.49 11.73
C PRO A 60 -11.03 9.95 10.50
N LYS A 61 -9.70 9.78 10.64
CA LYS A 61 -8.95 9.03 9.63
C LYS A 61 -9.74 7.74 9.43
N PRO A 62 -10.03 7.32 8.18
CA PRO A 62 -10.63 6.02 7.98
C PRO A 62 -9.76 5.04 8.77
N VAL A 63 -10.36 4.43 9.78
CA VAL A 63 -9.69 3.39 10.54
C VAL A 63 -9.59 2.26 9.53
N THR A 64 -8.40 2.08 8.95
CA THR A 64 -8.17 0.90 8.14
C THR A 64 -8.45 -0.28 9.04
N THR A 65 -9.41 -1.09 8.64
CA THR A 65 -9.75 -2.28 9.43
C THR A 65 -8.56 -3.24 9.36
N ASP A 66 -8.37 -4.06 10.39
CA ASP A 66 -7.32 -5.10 10.38
C ASP A 66 -7.39 -5.97 9.10
N ASP A 67 -8.59 -6.13 8.54
CA ASP A 67 -8.84 -6.83 7.28
C ASP A 67 -8.29 -6.07 6.04
N GLU A 68 -8.44 -4.73 5.97
CA GLU A 68 -7.87 -3.91 4.88
C GLU A 68 -6.34 -3.89 4.92
N ASP A 69 -5.77 -3.85 6.13
CA ASP A 69 -4.32 -3.95 6.33
C ASP A 69 -3.80 -5.34 5.94
N ALA A 70 -4.53 -6.41 6.29
CA ALA A 70 -4.21 -7.78 5.87
C ALA A 70 -4.25 -7.96 4.35
N VAL A 71 -5.24 -7.37 3.67
CA VAL A 71 -5.32 -7.35 2.19
C VAL A 71 -4.12 -6.62 1.59
N THR A 72 -3.75 -5.47 2.15
CA THR A 72 -2.58 -4.69 1.68
C THR A 72 -1.29 -5.49 1.82
N GLN A 73 -1.09 -6.15 2.96
CA GLN A 73 0.07 -7.01 3.19
C GLN A 73 0.09 -8.21 2.21
N ALA A 74 -1.06 -8.84 1.98
CA ALA A 74 -1.17 -9.96 1.06
C ALA A 74 -0.75 -9.57 -0.37
N VAL A 75 -1.22 -8.42 -0.87
CA VAL A 75 -0.82 -7.90 -2.19
C VAL A 75 0.69 -7.64 -2.25
N GLN A 76 1.28 -7.10 -1.18
CA GLN A 76 2.72 -6.84 -1.13
C GLN A 76 3.54 -8.12 -1.20
N VAL A 77 3.12 -9.18 -0.50
CA VAL A 77 3.76 -10.51 -0.56
C VAL A 77 3.68 -11.09 -1.98
N LEU A 78 2.51 -11.00 -2.64
CA LEU A 78 2.34 -11.47 -4.01
C LEU A 78 3.18 -10.66 -5.02
N SER A 79 3.28 -9.34 -4.83
CA SER A 79 4.15 -8.47 -5.64
C SER A 79 5.62 -8.85 -5.52
N ASN A 80 6.10 -9.12 -4.30
CA ASN A 80 7.45 -9.62 -4.08
C ASN A 80 7.67 -10.98 -4.78
N LEU A 81 6.71 -11.92 -4.67
CA LEU A 81 6.77 -13.19 -5.38
C LEU A 81 6.89 -12.99 -6.90
N ALA A 82 6.10 -12.09 -7.48
CA ALA A 82 6.12 -11.82 -8.92
C ALA A 82 7.49 -11.30 -9.38
N ASN A 83 8.08 -10.37 -8.65
CA ASN A 83 9.43 -9.86 -8.93
C ASN A 83 10.50 -10.95 -8.84
N LEU A 84 10.44 -11.80 -7.81
CA LEU A 84 11.34 -12.94 -7.66
C LEU A 84 11.17 -13.96 -8.79
N LYS A 85 9.92 -14.25 -9.20
CA LYS A 85 9.61 -15.15 -10.32
C LYS A 85 10.25 -14.65 -11.61
N LEU A 86 10.08 -13.37 -11.93
CA LEU A 86 10.67 -12.75 -13.11
C LEU A 86 12.20 -12.84 -13.09
N LYS A 87 12.83 -12.53 -11.96
CA LYS A 87 14.29 -12.59 -11.79
C LYS A 87 14.86 -14.00 -11.97
N VAL A 88 14.16 -15.01 -11.45
CA VAL A 88 14.54 -16.42 -11.64
C VAL A 88 14.37 -16.82 -13.11
N GLN A 89 13.26 -16.42 -13.75
CA GLN A 89 13.01 -16.75 -15.15
C GLN A 89 14.04 -16.14 -16.10
N SER A 90 14.41 -14.86 -15.90
CA SER A 90 15.33 -14.16 -16.79
C SER A 90 16.75 -14.76 -16.79
N SER A 91 17.19 -15.31 -15.66
CA SER A 91 18.54 -15.87 -15.50
C SER A 91 18.62 -17.40 -15.63
N ARG A 92 17.46 -18.10 -15.71
CA ARG A 92 17.40 -19.57 -15.69
C ARG A 92 18.20 -20.22 -16.82
N ALA A 93 17.98 -19.79 -18.06
CA ALA A 93 18.57 -20.46 -19.22
C ALA A 93 20.10 -20.40 -19.18
N GLU A 94 20.66 -19.23 -18.87
CA GLU A 94 22.10 -19.02 -18.77
C GLU A 94 22.70 -19.77 -17.57
N ALA A 95 22.07 -19.69 -16.39
CA ALA A 95 22.54 -20.42 -15.22
C ALA A 95 22.56 -21.95 -15.44
N MET A 96 21.59 -22.50 -16.18
CA MET A 96 21.58 -23.93 -16.49
C MET A 96 22.69 -24.33 -17.45
N LYS A 97 23.08 -23.46 -18.40
CA LYS A 97 24.26 -23.69 -19.26
C LYS A 97 25.53 -23.76 -18.43
N VAL A 98 25.73 -22.79 -17.53
CA VAL A 98 26.89 -22.79 -16.63
C VAL A 98 26.88 -24.01 -15.71
N ARG A 99 25.70 -24.41 -15.20
CA ARG A 99 25.61 -25.60 -14.36
C ARG A 99 26.06 -26.86 -15.08
N ALA A 100 25.76 -27.01 -16.37
CA ALA A 100 26.26 -28.14 -17.16
C ALA A 100 27.79 -28.10 -17.32
N GLN A 101 28.39 -26.91 -17.49
CA GLN A 101 29.85 -26.75 -17.54
C GLN A 101 30.53 -27.14 -16.23
N VAL A 102 29.86 -26.97 -15.08
CA VAL A 102 30.38 -27.44 -13.78
C VAL A 102 30.61 -28.94 -13.80
N ASP A 103 29.83 -29.72 -14.54
CA ASP A 103 29.96 -31.18 -14.54
C ASP A 103 31.30 -31.62 -15.19
N THR A 104 31.84 -30.83 -16.15
CA THR A 104 33.18 -31.07 -16.75
C THR A 104 34.30 -31.05 -15.72
N LEU A 105 34.18 -30.25 -14.64
CA LEU A 105 35.16 -30.23 -13.54
C LEU A 105 35.26 -31.56 -12.78
N PHE A 106 34.30 -32.46 -12.96
CA PHE A 106 34.26 -33.78 -12.33
C PHE A 106 34.61 -34.91 -13.33
N THR A 107 35.18 -34.55 -14.47
CA THR A 107 35.67 -35.49 -15.50
C THR A 107 37.19 -35.40 -15.63
N ASP A 108 37.78 -36.34 -16.36
CA ASP A 108 39.20 -36.35 -16.70
C ASP A 108 39.54 -35.42 -17.89
N GLU A 109 38.58 -34.64 -18.39
CA GLU A 109 38.80 -33.69 -19.48
C GLU A 109 39.75 -32.56 -19.02
N ALA A 110 40.76 -32.26 -19.83
CA ALA A 110 41.68 -31.17 -19.57
C ALA A 110 40.95 -29.83 -19.79
N VAL A 111 41.02 -28.93 -18.80
CA VAL A 111 40.45 -27.58 -18.87
C VAL A 111 41.56 -26.58 -19.17
N ASP A 112 41.40 -25.79 -20.21
CA ASP A 112 42.34 -24.72 -20.55
C ASP A 112 42.05 -23.41 -19.80
N GLU A 113 42.97 -22.44 -19.93
CA GLU A 113 42.85 -21.15 -19.23
C GLU A 113 41.64 -20.32 -19.69
N ALA A 114 41.31 -20.38 -20.99
CA ALA A 114 40.17 -19.65 -21.56
C ALA A 114 38.82 -20.25 -21.15
N GLU A 115 38.76 -21.56 -20.98
CA GLU A 115 37.62 -22.28 -20.40
C GLU A 115 37.46 -21.97 -18.92
N LEU A 116 38.56 -21.93 -18.17
CA LEU A 116 38.56 -21.55 -16.76
C LEU A 116 38.04 -20.12 -16.57
N GLU A 117 38.43 -19.15 -17.40
CA GLU A 117 37.90 -17.78 -17.34
C GLU A 117 36.40 -17.72 -17.62
N ARG A 118 35.93 -18.36 -18.70
CA ARG A 118 34.50 -18.42 -19.04
C ARG A 118 33.67 -19.03 -17.91
N MET A 119 34.19 -20.08 -17.27
CA MET A 119 33.53 -20.74 -16.16
C MET A 119 33.47 -19.85 -14.90
N LYS A 120 34.54 -19.10 -14.59
CA LYS A 120 34.56 -18.11 -13.50
C LYS A 120 33.51 -17.01 -13.70
N GLU A 121 33.33 -16.52 -14.93
CA GLU A 121 32.28 -15.56 -15.25
C GLU A 121 30.88 -16.18 -15.08
N GLY A 122 30.70 -17.39 -15.60
CA GLY A 122 29.46 -18.16 -15.45
C GLY A 122 29.06 -18.39 -14.00
N PHE A 123 30.02 -18.64 -13.10
CA PHE A 123 29.73 -18.85 -11.67
C PHE A 123 29.03 -17.66 -11.00
N LYS A 124 29.27 -16.44 -11.46
CA LYS A 124 28.53 -15.27 -10.96
C LYS A 124 27.05 -15.37 -11.30
N VAL A 125 26.73 -15.78 -12.54
CA VAL A 125 25.36 -15.99 -13.01
C VAL A 125 24.70 -17.13 -12.25
N LEU A 126 25.40 -18.27 -12.13
CA LEU A 126 24.90 -19.45 -11.41
C LEU A 126 24.61 -19.13 -9.93
N LYS A 127 25.52 -18.41 -9.26
CA LYS A 127 25.32 -17.94 -7.88
C LYS A 127 24.10 -17.03 -7.76
N ALA A 128 23.99 -16.01 -8.62
CA ALA A 128 22.89 -15.05 -8.57
C ALA A 128 21.53 -15.73 -8.82
N PHE A 129 21.48 -16.66 -9.79
CA PHE A 129 20.30 -17.49 -10.04
C PHE A 129 19.96 -18.36 -8.84
N ALA A 130 20.93 -19.09 -8.27
CA ALA A 130 20.70 -19.98 -7.14
C ALA A 130 20.13 -19.23 -5.92
N GLN A 131 20.72 -18.09 -5.57
CA GLN A 131 20.24 -17.23 -4.47
C GLN A 131 18.82 -16.68 -4.74
N SER A 132 18.55 -16.26 -5.97
CA SER A 132 17.22 -15.76 -6.36
C SER A 132 16.18 -16.88 -6.35
N ASN A 133 16.56 -18.09 -6.78
CA ASN A 133 15.70 -19.26 -6.80
C ASN A 133 15.37 -19.75 -5.38
N LEU A 134 16.32 -19.67 -4.44
CA LEU A 134 16.06 -19.95 -3.02
C LEU A 134 15.01 -19.00 -2.46
N ARG A 135 15.24 -17.68 -2.59
CA ARG A 135 14.30 -16.65 -2.14
C ARG A 135 12.93 -16.78 -2.79
N TYR A 136 12.88 -17.12 -4.07
CA TYR A 136 11.63 -17.37 -4.78
C TYR A 136 10.85 -18.55 -4.18
N ARG A 137 11.54 -19.65 -3.84
CA ARG A 137 10.90 -20.81 -3.20
C ARG A 137 10.36 -20.47 -1.82
N GLU A 138 11.12 -19.73 -1.01
CA GLU A 138 10.68 -19.26 0.30
C GLU A 138 9.48 -18.31 0.21
N ALA A 139 9.55 -17.32 -0.69
CA ALA A 139 8.47 -16.37 -0.92
C ALA A 139 7.21 -17.04 -1.45
N ARG A 140 7.34 -18.16 -2.19
CA ARG A 140 6.18 -18.90 -2.71
C ARG A 140 5.33 -19.49 -1.58
N THR A 141 5.95 -20.01 -0.52
CA THR A 141 5.23 -20.53 0.64
C THR A 141 4.40 -19.41 1.31
N GLN A 142 5.01 -18.25 1.56
CA GLN A 142 4.31 -17.10 2.15
C GLN A 142 3.20 -16.55 1.23
N ALA A 143 3.43 -16.59 -0.08
CA ALA A 143 2.46 -16.15 -1.06
C ALA A 143 1.23 -17.06 -1.16
N GLU A 144 1.32 -18.33 -0.79
CA GLU A 144 0.17 -19.23 -0.73
C GLU A 144 -0.80 -18.80 0.40
N GLU A 145 -0.28 -18.38 1.55
CA GLU A 145 -1.08 -17.81 2.64
C GLU A 145 -1.70 -16.46 2.25
N ALA A 146 -0.89 -15.56 1.67
CA ALA A 146 -1.36 -14.27 1.17
C ALA A 146 -2.48 -14.40 0.12
N ARG A 147 -2.37 -15.41 -0.76
CA ARG A 147 -3.42 -15.72 -1.72
C ARG A 147 -4.73 -16.10 -1.03
N ALA A 148 -4.69 -16.91 0.03
CA ALA A 148 -5.90 -17.31 0.75
C ALA A 148 -6.60 -16.10 1.40
N VAL A 149 -5.85 -15.12 1.92
CA VAL A 149 -6.40 -13.85 2.44
C VAL A 149 -7.15 -13.08 1.36
N LEU A 150 -6.55 -12.94 0.18
CA LEU A 150 -7.18 -12.28 -0.96
C LEU A 150 -8.40 -13.05 -1.47
N ASP A 151 -8.30 -14.37 -1.62
CA ASP A 151 -9.41 -15.21 -2.06
C ASP A 151 -10.61 -15.08 -1.11
N LYS A 152 -10.38 -15.02 0.22
CA LYS A 152 -11.43 -14.77 1.21
C LYS A 152 -12.03 -13.38 1.07
N ALA A 153 -11.21 -12.33 0.97
CA ALA A 153 -11.69 -10.95 0.83
C ALA A 153 -12.54 -10.77 -0.44
N LEU A 154 -12.12 -11.38 -1.56
CA LEU A 154 -12.84 -11.34 -2.82
C LEU A 154 -14.12 -12.18 -2.79
N SER A 155 -14.10 -13.37 -2.19
CA SER A 155 -15.29 -14.23 -2.06
C SER A 155 -16.37 -13.62 -1.15
N SER A 156 -15.96 -12.81 -0.17
CA SER A 156 -16.88 -12.12 0.75
C SER A 156 -17.69 -11.02 0.04
N ALA A 157 -17.23 -10.55 -1.13
CA ALA A 157 -17.93 -9.56 -1.94
C ALA A 157 -19.07 -10.17 -2.80
N ASP A 158 -19.01 -11.48 -3.09
CA ASP A 158 -20.01 -12.18 -3.91
C ASP A 158 -21.23 -12.67 -3.10
N SER A 159 -21.21 -12.59 -1.76
CA SER A 159 -22.33 -12.94 -0.89
C SER A 159 -23.09 -11.73 -0.39
N SER A 160 -23.62 -10.89 -1.29
CA SER A 160 -24.72 -9.98 -0.94
C SER A 160 -26.04 -10.73 -1.11
N PRO A 161 -26.88 -10.86 -0.05
CA PRO A 161 -28.14 -11.58 -0.17
C PRO A 161 -29.07 -10.74 -1.04
N THR A 162 -29.56 -11.33 -2.12
CA THR A 162 -30.63 -10.75 -2.94
C THR A 162 -31.89 -10.62 -2.09
N THR A 163 -32.10 -9.42 -1.55
CA THR A 163 -33.40 -8.95 -1.07
C THR A 163 -34.28 -8.70 -2.30
N ASN A 164 -35.06 -9.71 -2.68
CA ASN A 164 -36.25 -9.57 -3.52
C ASN A 164 -37.22 -10.63 -3.01
N GLY A 165 -38.42 -10.34 -2.56
CA GLY A 165 -39.26 -9.16 -2.65
C GLY A 165 -40.67 -9.70 -2.45
N THR A 166 -41.32 -9.26 -1.37
CA THR A 166 -42.69 -9.61 -1.02
C THR A 166 -43.63 -9.23 -2.16
N SER A 167 -44.47 -10.14 -2.67
CA SER A 167 -45.76 -9.75 -3.24
C SER A 167 -46.79 -10.88 -3.16
N LYS A 168 -47.87 -10.55 -2.44
CA LYS A 168 -49.21 -11.16 -2.47
C LYS A 168 -49.64 -11.57 -3.89
N ALA A 169 -50.43 -12.64 -4.00
CA ALA A 169 -51.90 -12.54 -4.23
C ALA A 169 -52.53 -13.85 -4.73
N SER A 170 -53.68 -14.19 -4.12
CA SER A 170 -54.85 -14.90 -4.70
C SER A 170 -54.67 -16.39 -5.05
N LYS A 171 -55.64 -17.29 -4.86
CA LYS A 171 -57.08 -17.19 -4.60
C LYS A 171 -57.55 -18.54 -4.01
#